data_AF-A0A1P8K3C9-F1
#
_entry.id   AF-A0A1P8K3C9-F1
#
_cell.length_a   1.000
_cell.length_b   1.000
_cell.length_c   1.000
_cell.angle_alpha   90.00
_cell.angle_beta   90.00
_cell.angle_gamma   90.00
#
_symmetry.space_group_name_H-M   'P 1'
#
loop_
_entity.id
_entity.type
_entity.pdbx_description
1 polymer ?
#
loop_
_entity_poly.entity_id
_entity_poly.type
_entity_poly.pdbx_seq_one_letter_code
_entity_poly.pdbx_strand_id
1 'polypeptide(L)'
;MASIGARLRLRTGELGRLLQANALAPVFQPIAQVENGAIYAHEALIRGPVGSLLHAPDALFRLAREQDVVTEFELHCVELTLATWSRLNQPGRLFVNISADALVHVVHRRGRNWLTDYLRGFGISPRMLVFELTEHERVSDLGALLRVGEEVRFAGASLALDDFGDGRSSLRLWSELRPDYVKIDKYFSKDISLHADKLQTLRALKQIAVVFGTVLVAEGIETEDDLRVLRDLAIGHGQGYFLGRPEAFPRAQILEAALGALNDQRVTVLPELKRASHAGRLSKLSIIHAPTVAPDTVNNEVEAIFNADPGLHAVAVVDDGRPVAIVNRQSFMQHYAQQFFKEIFGRKPCLVHANPAPRLIESEHDVDDLVGILTSQDQRYLVDGFIVTNNGRYVGLGTGEQLVRSVTEVRLEAARHANPLTFLPGNIPISEHIDRLLQGGAEFVACYADLNSFKPFNDHYGYWRGDEMIRLVAKVVVAHCDAQRDFVGHVGGDDFVILFQSSDWQPRCERIVDEFKLLALSLFDDAARQLGGIEAEDRDGVMRFFPCSTLSIGAVRIRRGQCANAEEVATLAALAKHDAKRAGAGLLVHGA
;
A
#
# COMPACT_ATOMS: atom_id res chain seq x y z
N MET A 1 15.67 -0.18 48.21
CA MET A 1 14.94 -1.33 48.77
C MET A 1 14.02 -2.03 47.76
N ALA A 2 13.31 -1.31 46.88
CA ALA A 2 12.42 -1.90 45.87
C ALA A 2 13.07 -2.97 44.96
N SER A 3 14.28 -2.71 44.41
CA SER A 3 15.00 -3.68 43.55
C SER A 3 15.41 -4.99 44.24
N ILE A 4 15.56 -5.01 45.57
CA ILE A 4 15.88 -6.25 46.30
C ILE A 4 14.60 -7.09 46.41
N GLY A 5 13.47 -6.46 46.72
CA GLY A 5 12.16 -7.10 46.75
C GLY A 5 11.75 -7.68 45.40
N ALA A 6 11.95 -6.95 44.30
CA ALA A 6 11.60 -7.41 42.96
C ALA A 6 12.48 -8.59 42.48
N ARG A 7 13.80 -8.59 42.76
CA ARG A 7 14.66 -9.75 42.50
C ARG A 7 14.29 -10.97 43.35
N LEU A 8 13.81 -10.77 44.57
CA LEU A 8 13.27 -11.83 45.41
C LEU A 8 11.95 -12.37 44.84
N ARG A 9 11.05 -11.49 44.38
CA ARG A 9 9.79 -11.87 43.72
C ARG A 9 10.02 -12.65 42.42
N LEU A 10 10.98 -12.22 41.60
CA LEU A 10 11.35 -12.92 40.36
C LEU A 10 11.83 -14.36 40.63
N ARG A 11 12.40 -14.61 41.81
CA ARG A 11 12.84 -15.95 42.25
C ARG A 11 11.73 -16.80 42.86
N THR A 12 10.53 -16.25 43.00
CA THR A 12 9.34 -16.93 43.53
C THR A 12 8.26 -17.05 42.45
N GLY A 13 7.28 -17.93 42.64
CA GLY A 13 6.22 -18.15 41.64
C GLY A 13 6.64 -18.99 40.44
N GLU A 14 5.80 -19.01 39.40
CA GLU A 14 6.01 -19.85 38.21
C GLU A 14 7.18 -19.39 37.34
N LEU A 15 7.38 -18.07 37.21
CA LEU A 15 8.51 -17.51 36.47
C LEU A 15 9.83 -17.84 37.18
N GLY A 16 9.89 -17.71 38.50
CA GLY A 16 11.05 -18.12 39.30
C GLY A 16 11.39 -19.60 39.16
N ARG A 17 10.39 -20.48 39.03
CA ARG A 17 10.63 -21.91 38.75
C ARG A 17 11.26 -22.13 37.38
N LEU A 18 10.80 -21.43 36.34
CA LEU A 18 11.40 -21.50 35.00
C LEU A 18 12.86 -21.04 34.99
N LEU A 19 13.15 -19.96 35.72
CA LEU A 19 14.50 -19.41 35.84
C LEU A 19 15.43 -20.37 36.60
N GLN A 20 14.98 -20.94 37.71
CA GLN A 20 15.75 -21.93 38.48
C GLN A 20 16.02 -23.21 37.69
N ALA A 21 15.08 -23.61 36.84
CA ALA A 21 15.21 -24.78 35.98
C ALA A 21 16.01 -24.51 34.69
N ASN A 22 16.51 -23.30 34.45
CA ASN A 22 17.13 -22.87 33.18
C ASN A 22 16.25 -23.22 31.96
N ALA A 23 14.93 -23.07 32.10
CA ALA A 23 13.96 -23.54 31.13
C ALA A 23 13.61 -22.49 30.05
N LEU A 24 14.33 -21.35 30.06
CA LEU A 24 14.26 -20.32 29.04
C LEU A 24 15.45 -20.47 28.09
N ALA A 25 15.21 -20.26 26.79
CA ALA A 25 16.25 -20.31 25.78
C ALA A 25 16.02 -19.20 24.73
N PRO A 26 17.05 -18.41 24.39
CA PRO A 26 16.97 -17.52 23.25
C PRO A 26 17.04 -18.32 21.94
N VAL A 27 16.24 -17.93 20.97
CA VAL A 27 16.35 -18.34 19.57
C VAL A 27 16.68 -17.11 18.73
N PHE A 28 17.29 -17.33 17.56
CA PHE A 28 17.86 -16.28 16.74
C PHE A 28 17.23 -16.30 15.35
N GLN A 29 16.65 -15.19 14.93
CA GLN A 29 16.09 -15.03 13.59
C GLN A 29 17.03 -14.18 12.72
N PRO A 30 17.33 -14.60 11.48
CA PRO A 30 18.24 -13.84 10.63
C PRO A 30 17.57 -12.54 10.11
N ILE A 31 18.35 -11.46 10.15
CA ILE A 31 18.09 -10.20 9.45
C ILE A 31 19.07 -10.16 8.28
N ALA A 32 18.56 -10.15 7.07
CA ALA A 32 19.36 -10.22 5.85
C ALA A 32 19.39 -8.87 5.11
N GLN A 33 20.50 -8.59 4.44
CA GLN A 33 20.56 -7.53 3.44
C GLN A 33 19.68 -7.91 2.26
N VAL A 34 18.73 -7.06 1.90
CA VAL A 34 17.79 -7.36 0.79
C VAL A 34 18.53 -7.31 -0.55
N GLU A 35 19.63 -6.57 -0.66
CA GLU A 35 20.40 -6.45 -1.90
C GLU A 35 21.05 -7.77 -2.36
N ASN A 36 21.61 -8.55 -1.44
CA ASN A 36 22.46 -9.70 -1.77
C ASN A 36 22.16 -10.96 -0.94
N GLY A 37 21.21 -10.89 0.01
CA GLY A 37 20.83 -12.01 0.87
C GLY A 37 21.84 -12.36 1.97
N ALA A 38 22.94 -11.60 2.11
CA ALA A 38 23.90 -11.82 3.18
C ALA A 38 23.26 -11.54 4.53
N ILE A 39 23.49 -12.42 5.50
CA ILE A 39 23.02 -12.19 6.86
C ILE A 39 23.81 -11.03 7.47
N TYR A 40 23.08 -9.98 7.83
CA TYR A 40 23.61 -8.79 8.47
C TYR A 40 23.69 -8.96 9.98
N ALA A 41 22.64 -9.54 10.55
CA ALA A 41 22.45 -9.66 11.99
C ALA A 41 21.47 -10.78 12.34
N HIS A 42 21.31 -11.03 13.63
CA HIS A 42 20.23 -11.85 14.16
C HIS A 42 19.45 -11.12 15.25
N GLU A 43 18.14 -11.23 15.21
CA GLU A 43 17.27 -10.84 16.32
C GLU A 43 17.18 -11.98 17.33
N ALA A 44 17.42 -11.67 18.60
CA ALA A 44 17.26 -12.60 19.70
C ALA A 44 15.83 -12.55 20.27
N LEU A 45 15.20 -13.71 20.32
CA LEU A 45 13.84 -13.88 20.78
C LEU A 45 13.80 -14.91 21.91
N ILE A 46 13.32 -14.51 23.09
CA ILE A 46 13.23 -15.42 24.23
C ILE A 46 12.09 -16.45 24.03
N ARG A 47 12.34 -17.71 24.39
CA ARG A 47 11.35 -18.79 24.39
C ARG A 47 11.35 -19.50 25.73
N GLY A 48 10.16 -19.90 26.17
CA GLY A 48 10.02 -20.84 27.28
C GLY A 48 9.99 -22.30 26.80
N PRO A 49 9.63 -23.24 27.68
CA PRO A 49 9.68 -24.68 27.38
C PRO A 49 8.82 -25.05 26.17
N VAL A 50 9.38 -25.86 25.27
CA VAL A 50 8.65 -26.36 24.09
C VAL A 50 7.44 -27.18 24.54
N GLY A 51 6.27 -26.93 23.93
CA GLY A 51 5.01 -27.58 24.28
C GLY A 51 4.30 -27.01 25.50
N SER A 52 4.84 -25.97 26.15
CA SER A 52 4.18 -25.24 27.24
C SER A 52 3.39 -24.03 26.72
N LEU A 53 2.34 -23.63 27.45
CA LEU A 53 1.65 -22.35 27.24
C LEU A 53 2.58 -21.14 27.42
N LEU A 54 3.70 -21.33 28.12
CA LEU A 54 4.74 -20.32 28.35
C LEU A 54 5.86 -20.37 27.30
N HIS A 55 5.68 -21.07 26.18
CA HIS A 55 6.69 -21.11 25.11
C HIS A 55 6.87 -19.75 24.43
N ALA A 56 5.76 -19.05 24.17
CA ALA A 56 5.75 -17.76 23.47
C ALA A 56 6.14 -16.59 24.41
N PRO A 57 6.85 -15.57 23.90
CA PRO A 57 7.31 -14.44 24.70
C PRO A 57 6.15 -13.66 25.33
N ASP A 58 5.04 -13.45 24.61
CA ASP A 58 3.88 -12.72 25.14
C ASP A 58 3.31 -13.33 26.43
N ALA A 59 3.30 -14.67 26.51
CA ALA A 59 2.84 -15.38 27.70
C ALA A 59 3.80 -15.19 28.89
N LEU A 60 5.12 -15.20 28.63
CA LEU A 60 6.15 -14.94 29.65
C LEU A 60 6.06 -13.51 30.18
N PHE A 61 5.94 -12.51 29.30
CA PHE A 61 5.84 -11.11 29.71
C PHE A 61 4.51 -10.77 30.38
N ARG A 62 3.41 -11.43 30.01
CA ARG A 62 2.14 -11.33 30.74
C ARG A 62 2.29 -11.84 32.17
N LEU A 63 2.91 -12.99 32.36
CA LEU A 63 3.18 -13.54 33.69
C LEU A 63 4.12 -12.64 34.51
N ALA A 64 5.13 -12.03 33.88
CA ALA A 64 6.02 -11.07 34.53
C ALA A 64 5.28 -9.80 35.00
N ARG A 65 4.29 -9.33 34.21
CA ARG A 65 3.40 -8.20 34.60
C ARG A 65 2.51 -8.55 35.77
N GLU A 66 1.88 -9.73 35.74
CA GLU A 66 1.04 -10.22 36.85
C GLU A 66 1.82 -10.34 38.17
N GLN A 67 3.14 -10.56 38.09
CA GLN A 67 4.03 -10.67 39.24
C GLN A 67 4.77 -9.37 39.59
N ASP A 68 4.56 -8.28 38.85
CA ASP A 68 5.22 -6.98 39.07
C ASP A 68 6.77 -7.10 39.05
N VAL A 69 7.30 -7.83 38.07
CA VAL A 69 8.74 -8.11 37.89
C VAL A 69 9.21 -8.00 36.44
N VAL A 70 8.48 -7.23 35.61
CA VAL A 70 8.74 -7.11 34.16
C VAL A 70 10.16 -6.65 33.88
N THR A 71 10.60 -5.57 34.54
CA THR A 71 11.92 -4.99 34.33
C THR A 71 13.03 -5.98 34.71
N GLU A 72 12.96 -6.62 35.87
CA GLU A 72 13.94 -7.62 36.27
C GLU A 72 13.95 -8.84 35.34
N PHE A 73 12.78 -9.26 34.84
CA PHE A 73 12.67 -10.35 33.90
C PHE A 73 13.26 -10.00 32.53
N GLU A 74 12.98 -8.82 31.98
CA GLU A 74 13.59 -8.32 30.74
C GLU A 74 15.11 -8.31 30.83
N LEU A 75 15.65 -7.74 31.92
CA LEU A 75 17.10 -7.67 32.11
C LEU A 75 17.74 -9.06 32.24
N HIS A 76 17.03 -10.02 32.83
CA HIS A 76 17.48 -11.41 32.85
C HIS A 76 17.46 -12.05 31.45
N CYS A 77 16.44 -11.76 30.63
CA CYS A 77 16.39 -12.23 29.25
C CYS A 77 17.54 -11.67 28.41
N VAL A 78 17.87 -10.39 28.58
CA VAL A 78 19.04 -9.74 27.96
C VAL A 78 20.33 -10.46 28.39
N GLU A 79 20.53 -10.68 29.69
CA GLU A 79 21.70 -11.37 30.23
C GLU A 79 21.85 -12.80 29.66
N LEU A 80 20.77 -13.57 29.66
CA LEU A 80 20.75 -14.94 29.11
C LEU A 80 21.04 -14.95 27.61
N THR A 81 20.52 -13.97 26.87
CA THR A 81 20.76 -13.79 25.45
C THR A 81 22.23 -13.51 25.16
N LEU A 82 22.84 -12.54 25.86
CA LEU A 82 24.25 -12.19 25.71
C LEU A 82 25.18 -13.36 26.10
N ALA A 83 24.86 -14.07 27.18
CA ALA A 83 25.60 -15.25 27.61
C ALA A 83 25.54 -16.37 26.55
N THR A 84 24.36 -16.60 25.97
CA THR A 84 24.18 -17.62 24.93
C THR A 84 24.90 -17.24 23.65
N TRP A 85 24.77 -15.98 23.20
CA TRP A 85 25.46 -15.49 22.00
C TRP A 85 26.99 -15.56 22.13
N SER A 86 27.52 -15.16 23.29
CA SER A 86 28.95 -15.28 23.63
C SER A 86 29.45 -16.73 23.49
N ARG A 87 28.69 -17.69 24.04
CA ARG A 87 29.02 -19.12 23.94
C ARG A 87 28.97 -19.66 22.51
N LEU A 88 28.00 -19.20 21.72
CA LEU A 88 27.87 -19.61 20.31
C LEU A 88 28.96 -19.01 19.42
N ASN A 89 29.58 -17.91 19.85
CA ASN A 89 30.70 -17.22 19.19
C ASN A 89 30.46 -16.97 17.70
N GLN A 90 29.26 -16.48 17.37
CA GLN A 90 28.86 -16.20 15.99
C GLN A 90 29.30 -14.81 15.54
N PRO A 91 29.64 -14.64 14.25
CA PRO A 91 29.85 -13.32 13.66
C PRO A 91 28.50 -12.60 13.47
N GLY A 92 28.56 -11.29 13.19
CA GLY A 92 27.37 -10.49 12.88
C GLY A 92 26.78 -9.77 14.10
N ARG A 93 25.90 -8.80 13.84
CA ARG A 93 25.27 -8.03 14.91
C ARG A 93 24.17 -8.83 15.58
N LEU A 94 23.90 -8.52 16.84
CA LEU A 94 22.84 -9.07 17.64
C LEU A 94 21.86 -7.96 17.99
N PHE A 95 20.60 -8.14 17.60
CA PHE A 95 19.50 -7.28 17.99
C PHE A 95 18.83 -7.88 19.23
N VAL A 96 18.65 -7.07 20.27
CA VAL A 96 18.10 -7.49 21.57
C VAL A 96 16.98 -6.54 21.98
N ASN A 97 15.81 -7.11 22.20
CA ASN A 97 14.63 -6.42 22.70
C ASN A 97 14.81 -5.92 24.13
N ILE A 98 14.46 -4.65 24.37
CA ILE A 98 14.44 -4.02 25.70
C ILE A 98 13.39 -2.90 25.75
N SER A 99 12.64 -2.78 26.86
CA SER A 99 11.75 -1.63 27.04
C SER A 99 12.55 -0.34 27.32
N ALA A 100 11.97 0.81 26.97
CA ALA A 100 12.56 2.11 27.26
C ALA A 100 12.83 2.30 28.77
N ASP A 101 11.88 1.92 29.63
CA ASP A 101 12.02 2.06 31.08
C ASP A 101 13.09 1.13 31.65
N ALA A 102 13.22 -0.11 31.16
CA ALA A 102 14.28 -1.02 31.59
C ALA A 102 15.67 -0.50 31.19
N LEU A 103 15.80 0.02 29.97
CA LEU A 103 17.05 0.61 29.50
C LEU A 103 17.44 1.83 30.36
N VAL A 104 16.50 2.75 30.58
CA VAL A 104 16.69 3.93 31.44
C VAL A 104 17.05 3.53 32.87
N HIS A 105 16.38 2.54 33.43
CA HIS A 105 16.64 2.02 34.78
C HIS A 105 18.08 1.51 34.94
N VAL A 106 18.57 0.70 34.00
CA VAL A 106 19.92 0.12 34.09
C VAL A 106 20.98 1.19 33.96
N VAL A 107 20.82 2.10 33.01
CA VAL A 107 21.80 3.15 32.74
C VAL A 107 21.91 4.09 33.93
N HIS A 108 20.80 4.54 34.50
CA HIS A 108 20.81 5.38 35.70
C HIS A 108 21.49 4.71 36.90
N ARG A 109 21.31 3.39 37.07
CA ARG A 109 21.84 2.68 38.23
C ARG A 109 23.33 2.36 38.11
N ARG A 110 23.82 2.09 36.91
CA ARG A 110 25.20 1.61 36.69
C ARG A 110 26.13 2.66 36.07
N GLY A 111 25.60 3.78 35.59
CA GLY A 111 26.36 4.92 35.05
C GLY A 111 26.97 4.66 33.68
N ARG A 112 27.50 5.71 33.02
CA ARG A 112 27.92 5.74 31.60
C ARG A 112 28.73 4.56 31.06
N ASN A 113 29.65 3.99 31.85
CA ASN A 113 30.53 2.91 31.37
C ASN A 113 29.93 1.51 31.50
N TRP A 114 28.70 1.41 32.04
CA TRP A 114 28.09 0.13 32.38
C TRP A 114 28.02 -0.82 31.19
N LEU A 115 27.65 -0.33 30.02
CA LEU A 115 27.41 -1.17 28.85
C LEU A 115 28.72 -1.79 28.37
N THR A 116 29.78 -0.98 28.30
CA THR A 116 31.11 -1.43 27.90
C THR A 116 31.68 -2.46 28.87
N ASP A 117 31.59 -2.21 30.18
CA ASP A 117 32.10 -3.14 31.19
C ASP A 117 31.25 -4.42 31.27
N TYR A 118 29.93 -4.31 31.10
CA TYR A 118 29.02 -5.44 31.09
C TYR A 118 29.26 -6.35 29.88
N LEU A 119 29.37 -5.79 28.67
CA LEU A 119 29.64 -6.56 27.45
C LEU A 119 31.06 -7.14 27.40
N ARG A 120 32.04 -6.47 28.03
CA ARG A 120 33.41 -7.02 28.17
C ARG A 120 33.39 -8.36 28.91
N GLY A 121 32.52 -8.52 29.91
CA GLY A 121 32.34 -9.78 30.64
C GLY A 121 31.88 -10.95 29.75
N PHE A 122 31.20 -10.65 28.63
CA PHE A 122 30.75 -11.63 27.64
C PHE A 122 31.66 -11.71 26.41
N GLY A 123 32.75 -10.93 26.35
CA GLY A 123 33.60 -10.86 25.16
C GLY A 123 32.88 -10.27 23.93
N ILE A 124 31.78 -9.53 24.12
CA ILE A 124 31.00 -8.92 23.04
C ILE A 124 31.45 -7.48 22.86
N SER A 125 31.74 -7.08 21.62
CA SER A 125 32.03 -5.69 21.30
C SER A 125 30.74 -4.88 21.23
N PRO A 126 30.64 -3.69 21.85
CA PRO A 126 29.42 -2.86 21.81
C PRO A 126 28.88 -2.60 20.40
N ARG A 127 29.75 -2.44 19.40
CA ARG A 127 29.38 -2.25 17.98
C ARG A 127 28.57 -3.39 17.37
N MET A 128 28.60 -4.56 18.00
CA MET A 128 27.87 -5.74 17.56
C MET A 128 26.47 -5.79 18.19
N LEU A 129 26.15 -4.93 19.14
CA LEU A 129 24.87 -4.94 19.83
C LEU A 129 23.96 -3.82 19.30
N VAL A 130 22.72 -4.18 19.04
CA VAL A 130 21.64 -3.25 18.73
C VAL A 130 20.53 -3.48 19.76
N PHE A 131 20.12 -2.43 20.46
CA PHE A 131 18.96 -2.50 21.34
C PHE A 131 17.71 -2.12 20.56
N GLU A 132 16.75 -3.04 20.50
CA GLU A 132 15.41 -2.81 19.94
C GLU A 132 14.50 -2.30 21.04
N LEU A 133 14.03 -1.06 20.90
CA LEU A 133 13.12 -0.44 21.83
C LEU A 133 11.69 -0.86 21.49
N THR A 134 11.08 -1.63 22.38
CA THR A 134 9.66 -1.99 22.28
C THR A 134 8.80 -0.87 22.86
N GLU A 135 7.74 -0.46 22.15
CA GLU A 135 6.91 0.70 22.51
C GLU A 135 5.63 0.33 23.27
N HIS A 136 5.57 -0.87 23.84
CA HIS A 136 4.38 -1.38 24.53
C HIS A 136 3.97 -0.56 25.77
N GLU A 137 4.80 0.38 26.23
CA GLU A 137 4.51 1.28 27.35
C GLU A 137 4.81 2.73 26.96
N ARG A 138 3.90 3.67 27.28
CA ARG A 138 4.11 5.11 27.04
C ARG A 138 5.45 5.51 27.62
N VAL A 139 6.35 6.05 26.79
CA VAL A 139 7.64 6.57 27.26
C VAL A 139 7.39 7.57 28.39
N SER A 140 7.70 7.14 29.62
CA SER A 140 7.38 7.86 30.84
C SER A 140 8.18 9.15 30.96
N ASP A 141 9.44 9.11 30.51
CA ASP A 141 10.36 10.25 30.43
C ASP A 141 11.18 10.19 29.13
N LEU A 142 10.71 10.88 28.09
CA LEU A 142 11.40 10.98 26.81
C LEU A 142 12.78 11.64 26.95
N GLY A 143 12.92 12.61 27.85
CA GLY A 143 14.21 13.28 28.09
C GLY A 143 15.25 12.33 28.68
N ALA A 144 14.85 11.44 29.58
CA ALA A 144 15.73 10.39 30.10
C ALA A 144 16.14 9.40 28.99
N LEU A 145 15.18 8.96 28.17
CA LEU A 145 15.45 8.04 27.07
C LEU A 145 16.45 8.63 26.07
N LEU A 146 16.32 9.91 25.70
CA LEU A 146 17.24 10.57 24.78
C LEU A 146 18.67 10.61 25.34
N ARG A 147 18.85 10.99 26.61
CA ARG A 147 20.17 10.97 27.27
C ARG A 147 20.77 9.57 27.28
N VAL A 148 19.95 8.57 27.60
CA VAL A 148 20.38 7.17 27.63
C VAL A 148 20.76 6.69 26.23
N GLY A 149 20.03 7.12 25.20
CA GLY A 149 20.37 6.78 23.82
C GLY A 149 21.71 7.36 23.37
N GLU A 150 22.06 8.58 23.80
CA GLU A 150 23.40 9.13 23.57
C GLU A 150 24.48 8.30 24.27
N GLU A 151 24.22 7.79 25.48
CA GLU A 151 25.17 6.93 26.20
C GLU A 151 25.38 5.57 25.52
N VAL A 152 24.31 4.96 25.03
CA VAL A 152 24.37 3.71 24.24
C VAL A 152 25.23 3.92 22.99
N ARG A 153 25.02 5.01 22.26
CA ARG A 153 25.82 5.37 21.07
C ARG A 153 27.26 5.68 21.43
N PHE A 154 27.51 6.39 22.53
CA PHE A 154 28.86 6.71 22.99
C PHE A 154 29.66 5.44 23.36
N ALA A 155 28.98 4.42 23.91
CA ALA A 155 29.58 3.11 24.14
C ALA A 155 29.86 2.33 22.83
N GLY A 156 29.27 2.76 21.71
CA GLY A 156 29.43 2.18 20.38
C GLY A 156 28.33 1.21 19.97
N ALA A 157 27.30 1.00 20.80
CA ALA A 157 26.14 0.21 20.44
C ALA A 157 25.12 1.03 19.65
N SER A 158 24.22 0.35 18.94
CA SER A 158 23.17 1.00 18.13
C SER A 158 21.80 0.87 18.76
N LEU A 159 20.87 1.72 18.31
CA LEU A 159 19.46 1.67 18.69
C LEU A 159 18.58 1.38 17.48
N ALA A 160 17.53 0.62 17.73
CA ALA A 160 16.46 0.34 16.79
C ALA A 160 15.10 0.68 17.42
N LEU A 161 14.16 1.18 16.63
CA LEU A 161 12.75 1.22 16.99
C LEU A 161 12.02 0.04 16.35
N ASP A 162 11.21 -0.65 17.15
CA ASP A 162 10.48 -1.86 16.74
C ASP A 162 9.00 -1.54 16.41
N ASP A 163 8.35 -2.42 15.63
CA ASP A 163 6.91 -2.35 15.29
C ASP A 163 6.40 -0.98 14.74
N PHE A 164 7.21 -0.29 13.93
CA PHE A 164 6.81 1.02 13.44
C PHE A 164 5.59 0.93 12.51
N GLY A 165 4.49 1.54 12.96
CA GLY A 165 3.27 1.78 12.19
C GLY A 165 2.02 0.98 12.59
N ASP A 166 2.05 0.16 13.65
CA ASP A 166 0.84 -0.45 14.28
C ASP A 166 0.02 0.58 15.13
N GLY A 167 0.13 1.87 14.82
CA GLY A 167 -0.38 2.99 15.66
C GLY A 167 0.34 3.16 17.00
N ARG A 168 1.25 2.23 17.32
CA ARG A 168 2.23 2.17 18.42
C ARG A 168 3.19 3.34 18.38
N SER A 169 3.91 3.42 17.26
CA SER A 169 5.10 4.24 17.10
C SER A 169 4.91 5.63 16.55
N SER A 170 5.34 6.61 17.34
CA SER A 170 5.29 8.01 16.95
C SER A 170 6.47 8.41 16.07
N LEU A 171 6.19 9.04 14.93
CA LEU A 171 7.19 9.78 14.13
C LEU A 171 8.00 10.77 14.98
N ARG A 172 7.41 11.26 16.06
CA ARG A 172 8.09 12.11 17.05
C ARG A 172 9.26 11.39 17.70
N LEU A 173 9.05 10.17 18.21
CA LEU A 173 10.12 9.39 18.83
C LEU A 173 11.24 9.10 17.84
N TRP A 174 10.90 8.71 16.59
CA TRP A 174 11.88 8.53 15.53
C TRP A 174 12.69 9.82 15.29
N SER A 175 12.03 10.96 15.14
CA SER A 175 12.70 12.24 14.87
C SER A 175 13.60 12.73 16.01
N GLU A 176 13.21 12.51 17.27
CA GLU A 176 13.98 12.96 18.44
C GLU A 176 15.12 11.99 18.78
N LEU A 177 14.86 10.68 18.79
CA LEU A 177 15.84 9.65 19.13
C LEU A 177 16.84 9.35 18.01
N ARG A 178 16.41 9.57 16.75
CA ARG A 178 17.17 9.33 15.51
C ARG A 178 17.83 7.95 15.44
N PRO A 179 17.12 6.84 15.78
CA PRO A 179 17.71 5.49 15.83
C PRO A 179 18.47 5.12 14.56
N ASP A 180 19.46 4.24 14.73
CA ASP A 180 20.24 3.70 13.62
C ASP A 180 19.36 2.81 12.73
N TYR A 181 18.38 2.11 13.32
CA TYR A 181 17.44 1.25 12.61
C TYR A 181 15.98 1.54 12.98
N VAL A 182 15.09 1.32 12.02
CA VAL A 182 13.65 1.24 12.27
C VAL A 182 13.13 -0.03 11.62
N LYS A 183 12.48 -0.87 12.41
CA LYS A 183 11.81 -2.08 11.95
C LYS A 183 10.37 -1.71 11.59
N ILE A 184 10.02 -1.99 10.34
CA ILE A 184 8.70 -1.71 9.79
C ILE A 184 7.82 -2.91 10.10
N ASP A 185 6.69 -2.66 10.77
CA ASP A 185 5.75 -3.71 11.14
C ASP A 185 5.29 -4.52 9.91
N LYS A 186 5.10 -5.82 10.14
CA LYS A 186 4.66 -6.78 9.11
C LYS A 186 3.38 -6.35 8.38
N TYR A 187 2.53 -5.51 8.97
CA TYR A 187 1.34 -4.96 8.31
C TYR A 187 1.69 -4.29 6.98
N PHE A 188 2.81 -3.55 6.89
CA PHE A 188 3.20 -2.84 5.67
C PHE A 188 3.92 -3.72 4.67
N SER A 189 4.70 -4.70 5.13
CA SER A 189 5.49 -5.57 4.24
C SER A 189 4.70 -6.75 3.71
N LYS A 190 3.78 -7.30 4.51
CA LYS A 190 2.99 -8.48 4.14
C LYS A 190 2.03 -8.16 3.01
N ASP A 191 2.03 -8.97 1.97
CA ASP A 191 1.20 -8.82 0.78
C ASP A 191 1.43 -7.47 0.07
N ILE A 192 2.58 -6.80 0.29
CA ILE A 192 2.89 -5.51 -0.33
C ILE A 192 2.87 -5.56 -1.85
N SER A 193 3.14 -6.73 -2.43
CA SER A 193 3.00 -7.00 -3.87
C SER A 193 1.57 -6.87 -4.42
N LEU A 194 0.57 -6.90 -3.54
CA LEU A 194 -0.86 -6.82 -3.87
C LEU A 194 -1.49 -5.47 -3.48
N HIS A 195 -0.86 -4.69 -2.61
CA HIS A 195 -1.46 -3.49 -2.00
C HIS A 195 -0.67 -2.20 -2.34
N ALA A 196 -1.22 -1.38 -3.23
CA ALA A 196 -0.62 -0.10 -3.66
C ALA A 196 -0.48 0.93 -2.52
N ASP A 197 -1.42 0.92 -1.57
CA ASP A 197 -1.42 1.77 -0.39
C ASP A 197 -0.22 1.46 0.52
N LYS A 198 0.04 0.18 0.81
CA LYS A 198 1.23 -0.25 1.57
C LYS A 198 2.52 0.14 0.87
N LEU A 199 2.57 0.00 -0.46
CA LEU A 199 3.70 0.41 -1.28
C LEU A 199 3.98 1.92 -1.18
N GLN A 200 2.95 2.77 -1.34
CA GLN A 200 3.05 4.22 -1.19
C GLN A 200 3.55 4.59 0.21
N THR A 201 2.97 3.99 1.25
CA THR A 201 3.39 4.23 2.63
C THR A 201 4.85 3.85 2.83
N LEU A 202 5.28 2.67 2.37
CA LEU A 202 6.65 2.23 2.54
C LEU A 202 7.66 3.11 1.77
N ARG A 203 7.28 3.64 0.60
CA ARG A 203 8.06 4.65 -0.13
C ARG A 203 8.21 5.94 0.67
N ALA A 204 7.14 6.43 1.27
CA ALA A 204 7.20 7.62 2.13
C ALA A 204 8.09 7.38 3.35
N LEU A 205 7.97 6.22 4.00
CA LEU A 205 8.82 5.82 5.13
C LEU A 205 10.29 5.71 4.73
N LYS A 206 10.58 5.20 3.53
CA LYS A 206 11.95 5.18 2.99
C LYS A 206 12.51 6.60 2.84
N GLN A 207 11.72 7.55 2.34
CA GLN A 207 12.18 8.94 2.23
C GLN A 207 12.46 9.56 3.60
N ILE A 208 11.60 9.31 4.59
CA ILE A 208 11.81 9.74 5.98
C ILE A 208 13.11 9.14 6.54
N ALA A 209 13.33 7.85 6.29
CA ALA A 209 14.55 7.16 6.74
C ALA A 209 15.82 7.75 6.13
N VAL A 210 15.80 8.10 4.84
CA VAL A 210 16.90 8.81 4.17
C VAL A 210 17.16 10.17 4.83
N VAL A 211 16.12 10.95 5.11
CA VAL A 211 16.23 12.27 5.77
C VAL A 211 16.84 12.16 7.17
N PHE A 212 16.45 11.14 7.94
CA PHE A 212 16.97 10.92 9.29
C PHE A 212 18.27 10.11 9.37
N GLY A 213 18.75 9.58 8.24
CA GLY A 213 19.94 8.72 8.19
C GLY A 213 19.72 7.36 8.88
N THR A 214 18.47 6.89 8.92
CA THR A 214 18.07 5.63 9.54
C THR A 214 18.01 4.51 8.50
N VAL A 215 18.40 3.30 8.89
CA VAL A 215 18.28 2.11 8.06
C VAL A 215 16.95 1.40 8.34
N LEU A 216 16.19 1.09 7.29
CA LEU A 216 14.95 0.33 7.44
C LEU A 216 15.18 -1.18 7.44
N VAL A 217 14.43 -1.87 8.28
CA VAL A 217 14.30 -3.33 8.32
C VAL A 217 12.84 -3.69 8.07
N ALA A 218 12.52 -4.36 6.98
CA ALA A 218 11.15 -4.80 6.70
C ALA A 218 10.86 -6.16 7.37
N GLU A 219 9.83 -6.23 8.22
CA GLU A 219 9.44 -7.47 8.89
C GLU A 219 8.33 -8.22 8.17
N GLY A 220 8.14 -9.50 8.51
CA GLY A 220 7.02 -10.29 8.03
C GLY A 220 7.11 -10.71 6.57
N ILE A 221 8.32 -10.85 6.03
CA ILE A 221 8.54 -11.32 4.65
C ILE A 221 8.23 -12.82 4.58
N GLU A 222 7.07 -13.15 4.01
CA GLU A 222 6.55 -14.52 3.91
C GLU A 222 6.52 -15.06 2.47
N THR A 223 6.61 -14.19 1.46
CA THR A 223 6.48 -14.56 0.05
C THR A 223 7.66 -14.06 -0.81
N GLU A 224 7.87 -14.74 -1.94
CA GLU A 224 8.84 -14.35 -2.97
C GLU A 224 8.53 -12.98 -3.57
N ASP A 225 7.25 -12.72 -3.87
CA ASP A 225 6.83 -11.48 -4.52
C ASP A 225 7.03 -10.27 -3.59
N ASP A 226 6.73 -10.39 -2.30
CA ASP A 226 6.97 -9.32 -1.32
C ASP A 226 8.46 -9.02 -1.18
N LEU A 227 9.31 -10.06 -1.12
CA LEU A 227 10.76 -9.89 -1.05
C LEU A 227 11.30 -9.13 -2.28
N ARG A 228 10.81 -9.44 -3.48
CA ARG A 228 11.21 -8.72 -4.70
C ARG A 228 10.76 -7.27 -4.67
N VAL A 229 9.54 -6.98 -4.23
CA VAL A 229 9.06 -5.59 -4.11
C VAL A 229 9.95 -4.80 -3.14
N LEU A 230 10.30 -5.37 -1.99
CA LEU A 230 11.17 -4.73 -1.01
C LEU A 230 12.59 -4.49 -1.56
N ARG A 231 13.11 -5.43 -2.37
CA ARG A 231 14.38 -5.28 -3.09
C ARG A 231 14.33 -4.16 -4.11
N ASP A 232 13.30 -4.13 -4.95
CA ASP A 232 13.13 -3.11 -5.99
C ASP A 232 12.89 -1.71 -5.40
N LEU A 233 12.31 -1.65 -4.20
CA LEU A 233 12.24 -0.44 -3.40
C LEU A 233 13.56 -0.07 -2.73
N ALA A 234 14.61 -0.89 -2.84
CA ALA A 234 15.88 -0.75 -2.15
C ALA A 234 15.71 -0.48 -0.64
N ILE A 235 14.88 -1.30 0.01
CA ILE A 235 14.86 -1.40 1.47
C ILE A 235 16.15 -2.09 1.91
N GLY A 236 16.82 -1.55 2.94
CA GLY A 236 18.16 -2.02 3.31
C GLY A 236 18.19 -3.47 3.80
N HIS A 237 17.32 -3.79 4.75
CA HIS A 237 17.31 -5.10 5.41
C HIS A 237 15.90 -5.69 5.51
N GLY A 238 15.82 -7.00 5.64
CA GLY A 238 14.56 -7.73 5.76
C GLY A 238 14.64 -8.89 6.73
N GLN A 239 13.49 -9.21 7.33
CA GLN A 239 13.29 -10.33 8.23
C GLN A 239 11.92 -10.98 7.96
N GLY A 240 11.88 -12.31 8.03
CA GLY A 240 10.63 -13.05 7.83
C GLY A 240 10.88 -14.53 7.60
N TYR A 241 9.82 -15.33 7.63
CA TYR A 241 9.94 -16.79 7.51
C TYR A 241 10.42 -17.24 6.14
N PHE A 242 10.25 -16.43 5.10
CA PHE A 242 10.80 -16.71 3.77
C PHE A 242 12.34 -16.57 3.74
N LEU A 243 12.90 -15.69 4.58
CA LEU A 243 14.35 -15.52 4.75
C LEU A 243 14.95 -16.52 5.74
N GLY A 244 14.23 -16.82 6.82
CA GLY A 244 14.61 -17.80 7.83
C GLY A 244 13.76 -17.69 9.10
N ARG A 245 13.47 -18.85 9.72
CA ARG A 245 12.73 -18.92 10.98
C ARG A 245 13.67 -18.71 12.19
N PRO A 246 13.15 -18.29 13.35
CA PRO A 246 13.92 -18.28 14.59
C PRO A 246 14.38 -19.69 14.97
N GLU A 247 15.69 -19.87 15.16
CA GLU A 247 16.31 -21.16 15.48
C GLU A 247 17.30 -21.02 16.65
N ALA A 248 17.54 -22.10 17.40
CA ALA A 248 18.48 -22.07 18.54
C ALA A 248 19.94 -21.81 18.10
N PHE A 249 20.29 -22.24 16.89
CA PHE A 249 21.58 -21.97 16.27
C PHE A 249 21.40 -20.92 15.16
N PRO A 250 22.11 -19.78 15.23
CA PRO A 250 22.04 -18.74 14.22
C PRO A 250 22.40 -19.27 12.84
N ARG A 251 21.57 -18.97 11.84
CA ARG A 251 21.87 -19.32 10.45
C ARG A 251 23.02 -18.48 9.92
N ALA A 252 23.82 -19.08 9.05
CA ALA A 252 24.88 -18.38 8.30
C ALA A 252 24.40 -17.84 6.94
N GLN A 253 23.29 -18.38 6.41
CA GLN A 253 22.69 -17.99 5.13
C GLN A 253 21.16 -18.04 5.23
N ILE A 254 20.49 -17.22 4.41
CA ILE A 254 19.04 -17.27 4.23
C ILE A 254 18.61 -18.55 3.50
N LEU A 255 17.30 -18.81 3.44
CA LEU A 255 16.76 -19.94 2.69
C LEU A 255 17.08 -19.83 1.19
N GLU A 256 17.32 -20.98 0.54
CA GLU A 256 17.70 -21.06 -0.88
C GLU A 256 16.65 -20.43 -1.81
N ALA A 257 15.36 -20.63 -1.52
CA ALA A 257 14.28 -20.01 -2.28
C ALA A 257 14.34 -18.47 -2.23
N ALA A 258 14.66 -17.89 -1.08
CA ALA A 258 14.82 -16.45 -0.96
C ALA A 258 16.09 -15.93 -1.64
N LEU A 259 17.20 -16.67 -1.56
CA LEU A 259 18.40 -16.32 -2.32
C LEU A 259 18.15 -16.37 -3.83
N GLY A 260 17.40 -17.37 -4.30
CA GLY A 260 16.93 -17.44 -5.69
C GLY A 260 16.08 -16.24 -6.09
N ALA A 261 15.15 -15.82 -5.22
CA ALA A 261 14.31 -14.64 -5.45
C ALA A 261 15.12 -13.33 -5.52
N LEU A 262 16.17 -13.18 -4.71
CA LEU A 262 17.02 -11.99 -4.71
C LEU A 262 17.95 -11.93 -5.92
N ASN A 263 18.53 -13.08 -6.31
CA ASN A 263 19.40 -13.20 -7.48
C ASN A 263 18.66 -13.08 -8.81
N ASP A 264 17.34 -13.20 -8.78
CA ASP A 264 16.50 -13.07 -9.95
C ASP A 264 16.52 -11.62 -10.49
N GLN A 265 16.98 -11.43 -11.72
CA GLN A 265 17.07 -10.09 -12.32
C GLN A 265 15.71 -9.52 -12.73
N ARG A 266 14.63 -10.28 -12.63
CA ARG A 266 13.28 -9.79 -12.94
C ARG A 266 12.87 -8.68 -11.99
N VAL A 267 12.39 -7.57 -12.55
CA VAL A 267 11.83 -6.41 -11.83
C VAL A 267 10.34 -6.60 -11.66
N THR A 268 9.81 -6.40 -10.46
CA THR A 268 8.38 -6.61 -10.17
C THR A 268 7.51 -5.49 -10.75
N VAL A 269 6.34 -5.88 -11.27
CA VAL A 269 5.28 -4.95 -11.64
C VAL A 269 4.52 -4.52 -10.37
N LEU A 270 4.69 -3.26 -9.96
CA LEU A 270 4.18 -2.73 -8.70
C LEU A 270 2.64 -2.56 -8.71
N PRO A 271 1.93 -2.81 -7.59
CA PRO A 271 0.47 -2.78 -7.52
C PRO A 271 -0.20 -1.42 -7.78
N GLU A 272 0.50 -0.30 -7.65
CA GLU A 272 0.01 1.02 -8.11
C GLU A 272 -0.39 1.00 -9.59
N LEU A 273 0.35 0.23 -10.40
CA LEU A 273 0.11 0.05 -11.84
C LEU A 273 -1.04 -0.95 -12.10
N LYS A 274 -1.28 -1.87 -11.17
CA LYS A 274 -2.35 -2.89 -11.24
C LYS A 274 -3.72 -2.34 -10.85
N ARG A 275 -3.78 -1.30 -10.00
CA ARG A 275 -5.04 -0.72 -9.51
C ARG A 275 -5.68 0.31 -10.43
N ALA A 276 -5.00 0.73 -11.50
CA ALA A 276 -5.65 1.61 -12.48
C ALA A 276 -6.95 0.98 -13.03
N SER A 277 -7.04 -0.36 -13.09
CA SER A 277 -8.25 -1.11 -13.45
C SER A 277 -9.29 -1.29 -12.32
N HIS A 278 -9.03 -0.84 -11.08
CA HIS A 278 -9.90 -1.02 -9.91
C HIS A 278 -9.97 0.22 -9.00
N ALA A 279 -9.80 1.42 -9.55
CA ALA A 279 -9.81 2.71 -8.84
C ALA A 279 -11.22 3.15 -8.36
N GLY A 280 -12.02 2.20 -7.85
CA GLY A 280 -13.45 2.34 -7.63
C GLY A 280 -13.90 2.53 -6.18
N ARG A 281 -13.05 2.70 -5.15
CA ARG A 281 -13.57 2.81 -3.76
C ARG A 281 -13.38 4.17 -3.10
N LEU A 282 -14.48 4.67 -2.53
CA LEU A 282 -14.59 5.98 -1.86
C LEU A 282 -14.28 5.91 -0.37
N SER A 283 -13.01 5.70 -0.02
CA SER A 283 -12.59 5.88 1.38
C SER A 283 -12.41 7.36 1.79
N LYS A 284 -12.82 8.34 0.97
CA LYS A 284 -12.50 9.78 1.14
C LYS A 284 -13.71 10.74 1.10
N LEU A 285 -14.96 10.27 1.17
CA LEU A 285 -16.09 11.21 1.33
C LEU A 285 -15.97 11.90 2.69
N SER A 286 -15.78 13.22 2.71
CA SER A 286 -15.72 14.01 3.94
C SER A 286 -17.11 14.03 4.59
N ILE A 287 -17.30 13.26 5.65
CA ILE A 287 -18.57 13.14 6.36
C ILE A 287 -18.74 14.33 7.32
N ILE A 288 -19.88 15.02 7.23
CA ILE A 288 -20.31 16.01 8.21
C ILE A 288 -21.06 15.25 9.32
N HIS A 289 -20.46 15.19 10.51
CA HIS A 289 -21.13 14.64 11.69
C HIS A 289 -22.16 15.63 12.23
N ALA A 290 -23.38 15.53 11.72
CA ALA A 290 -24.51 16.35 12.17
C ALA A 290 -25.33 15.61 13.24
N PRO A 291 -25.93 16.36 14.20
CA PRO A 291 -26.91 15.79 15.12
C PRO A 291 -28.13 15.25 14.36
N THR A 292 -28.76 14.21 14.89
CA THR A 292 -29.95 13.57 14.33
C THR A 292 -31.18 13.91 15.16
N VAL A 293 -32.35 13.94 14.52
CA VAL A 293 -33.64 14.12 15.21
C VAL A 293 -34.53 12.89 15.03
N ALA A 294 -35.47 12.69 15.94
CA ALA A 294 -36.44 11.60 15.86
C ALA A 294 -37.63 12.03 14.97
N PRO A 295 -38.40 11.07 14.42
CA PRO A 295 -39.57 11.38 13.57
C PRO A 295 -40.65 12.24 14.25
N ASP A 296 -40.76 12.16 15.58
CA ASP A 296 -41.70 12.91 16.41
C ASP A 296 -41.14 14.25 16.93
N THR A 297 -39.86 14.54 16.68
CA THR A 297 -39.23 15.82 17.03
C THR A 297 -39.98 16.98 16.38
N VAL A 298 -40.29 18.02 17.16
CA VAL A 298 -41.09 19.16 16.70
C VAL A 298 -40.23 20.20 15.97
N ASN A 299 -40.86 20.95 15.06
CA ASN A 299 -40.18 21.96 14.25
C ASN A 299 -39.39 23.00 15.08
N ASN A 300 -39.86 23.39 16.26
CA ASN A 300 -39.12 24.32 17.14
C ASN A 300 -37.77 23.77 17.61
N GLU A 301 -37.65 22.47 17.80
CA GLU A 301 -36.39 21.84 18.22
C GLU A 301 -35.41 21.74 17.04
N VAL A 302 -35.92 21.42 15.85
CA VAL A 302 -35.12 21.45 14.60
C VAL A 302 -34.60 22.87 14.33
N GLU A 303 -35.42 23.90 14.54
CA GLU A 303 -35.00 25.29 14.42
C GLU A 303 -33.88 25.66 15.40
N ALA A 304 -34.00 25.22 16.66
CA ALA A 304 -32.96 25.44 17.66
C ALA A 304 -31.63 24.79 17.27
N ILE A 305 -31.65 23.58 16.70
CA ILE A 305 -30.45 22.89 16.20
C ILE A 305 -29.77 23.72 15.10
N PHE A 306 -30.54 24.20 14.13
CA PHE A 306 -30.02 25.02 13.05
C PHE A 306 -29.51 26.39 13.54
N ASN A 307 -30.12 27.00 14.54
CA ASN A 307 -29.62 28.24 15.12
C ASN A 307 -28.34 28.03 15.94
N ALA A 308 -28.21 26.89 16.63
CA ALA A 308 -27.02 26.54 17.40
C ALA A 308 -25.81 26.27 16.50
N ASP A 309 -26.02 25.68 15.32
CA ASP A 309 -24.98 25.46 14.33
C ASP A 309 -25.37 26.03 12.95
N PRO A 310 -24.94 27.27 12.65
CA PRO A 310 -25.16 27.89 11.34
C PRO A 310 -24.48 27.17 10.17
N GLY A 311 -23.49 26.30 10.42
CA GLY A 311 -22.74 25.58 9.40
C GLY A 311 -23.44 24.33 8.86
N LEU A 312 -24.49 23.85 9.55
CA LEU A 312 -25.26 22.68 9.11
C LEU A 312 -26.15 23.02 7.91
N HIS A 313 -25.95 22.32 6.79
CA HIS A 313 -26.81 22.44 5.61
C HIS A 313 -28.13 21.66 5.73
N ALA A 314 -28.12 20.59 6.53
CA ALA A 314 -29.28 19.72 6.75
C ALA A 314 -29.18 18.97 8.08
N VAL A 315 -30.28 18.33 8.49
CA VAL A 315 -30.37 17.42 9.64
C VAL A 315 -31.07 16.13 9.20
N ALA A 316 -30.52 14.98 9.58
CA ALA A 316 -31.16 13.68 9.32
C ALA A 316 -32.21 13.36 10.38
N VAL A 317 -33.37 12.88 9.92
CA VAL A 317 -34.39 12.26 10.75
C VAL A 317 -34.10 10.76 10.80
N VAL A 318 -33.89 10.23 11.99
CA VAL A 318 -33.43 8.86 12.21
C VAL A 318 -34.39 8.13 13.15
N ASP A 319 -34.81 6.92 12.75
CA ASP A 319 -35.63 6.02 13.53
C ASP A 319 -34.85 4.73 13.80
N ASP A 320 -34.64 4.38 15.08
CA ASP A 320 -33.82 3.23 15.53
C ASP A 320 -32.44 3.12 14.81
N GLY A 321 -31.77 4.26 14.64
CA GLY A 321 -30.46 4.33 13.98
C GLY A 321 -30.51 4.27 12.44
N ARG A 322 -31.70 4.16 11.83
CA ARG A 322 -31.89 4.18 10.37
C ARG A 322 -32.40 5.54 9.88
N PRO A 323 -31.79 6.14 8.86
CA PRO A 323 -32.29 7.40 8.30
C PRO A 323 -33.62 7.19 7.58
N VAL A 324 -34.63 8.00 7.91
CA VAL A 324 -35.98 7.94 7.32
C VAL A 324 -36.35 9.20 6.55
N ALA A 325 -35.76 10.35 6.90
CA ALA A 325 -35.98 11.61 6.18
C ALA A 325 -34.78 12.56 6.34
N ILE A 326 -34.73 13.61 5.53
CA ILE A 326 -33.75 14.70 5.67
C ILE A 326 -34.46 16.05 5.68
N VAL A 327 -34.06 16.95 6.57
CA VAL A 327 -34.57 18.32 6.64
C VAL A 327 -33.47 19.27 6.13
N ASN A 328 -33.72 19.90 4.98
CA ASN A 328 -32.83 20.92 4.44
C ASN A 328 -32.98 22.24 5.21
N ARG A 329 -31.87 22.84 5.65
CA ARG A 329 -31.87 24.08 6.43
C ARG A 329 -32.53 25.23 5.68
N GLN A 330 -32.14 25.46 4.43
CA GLN A 330 -32.55 26.64 3.66
C GLN A 330 -34.08 26.64 3.46
N SER A 331 -34.63 25.53 2.97
CA SER A 331 -36.07 25.39 2.79
C SER A 331 -36.82 25.44 4.12
N PHE A 332 -36.27 24.84 5.18
CA PHE A 332 -36.89 24.85 6.50
C PHE A 332 -36.96 26.27 7.09
N MET A 333 -35.83 27.00 7.11
CA MET A 333 -35.74 28.36 7.64
C MET A 333 -36.57 29.35 6.84
N GLN A 334 -36.66 29.18 5.52
CA GLN A 334 -37.52 30.00 4.67
C GLN A 334 -39.00 29.85 5.04
N HIS A 335 -39.47 28.62 5.29
CA HIS A 335 -40.83 28.39 5.76
C HIS A 335 -41.03 28.89 7.19
N TYR A 336 -40.07 28.63 8.07
CA TYR A 336 -40.15 29.01 9.49
C TYR A 336 -40.22 30.53 9.71
N ALA A 337 -39.61 31.31 8.82
CA ALA A 337 -39.66 32.77 8.82
C ALA A 337 -40.99 33.36 8.31
N GLN A 338 -41.89 32.55 7.74
CA GLN A 338 -43.18 33.04 7.25
C GLN A 338 -44.10 33.43 8.41
N GLN A 339 -44.91 34.47 8.18
CA GLN A 339 -45.87 34.97 9.17
C GLN A 339 -46.83 33.85 9.60
N PHE A 340 -46.99 33.67 10.92
CA PHE A 340 -47.83 32.64 11.57
C PHE A 340 -47.33 31.19 11.46
N PHE A 341 -46.18 30.91 10.82
CA PHE A 341 -45.69 29.54 10.68
C PHE A 341 -45.33 28.92 12.03
N LYS A 342 -44.64 29.68 12.89
CA LYS A 342 -44.21 29.23 14.21
C LYS A 342 -45.39 28.86 15.11
N GLU A 343 -46.46 29.64 15.06
CA GLU A 343 -47.68 29.45 15.84
C GLU A 343 -48.49 28.24 15.37
N ILE A 344 -48.49 27.95 14.06
CA ILE A 344 -49.31 26.89 13.45
C ILE A 344 -48.56 25.54 13.37
N PHE A 345 -47.28 25.57 13.03
CA PHE A 345 -46.47 24.38 12.71
C PHE A 345 -45.33 24.15 13.69
N GLY A 346 -44.99 25.10 14.56
CA GLY A 346 -43.85 24.98 15.48
C GLY A 346 -43.89 23.75 16.41
N ARG A 347 -45.09 23.35 16.85
CA ARG A 347 -45.31 22.14 17.68
C ARG A 347 -45.66 20.88 16.89
N LYS A 348 -45.70 20.94 15.56
CA LYS A 348 -45.95 19.75 14.72
C LYS A 348 -44.63 18.99 14.48
N PRO A 349 -44.69 17.68 14.22
CA PRO A 349 -43.51 16.88 13.88
C PRO A 349 -42.77 17.41 12.65
N CYS A 350 -41.45 17.27 12.65
CA CYS A 350 -40.56 17.75 11.60
C CYS A 350 -40.76 17.07 10.24
N LEU A 351 -41.33 15.86 10.24
CA LEU A 351 -41.64 15.11 9.01
C LEU A 351 -42.52 15.88 8.02
N VAL A 352 -43.37 16.81 8.48
CA VAL A 352 -44.25 17.61 7.61
C VAL A 352 -43.45 18.45 6.61
N HIS A 353 -42.21 18.81 6.96
CA HIS A 353 -41.32 19.65 6.15
C HIS A 353 -40.00 18.95 5.81
N ALA A 354 -39.90 17.64 6.08
CA ALA A 354 -38.75 16.83 5.71
C ALA A 354 -38.96 16.21 4.32
N ASN A 355 -37.87 15.93 3.62
CA ASN A 355 -37.89 15.06 2.45
C ASN A 355 -37.88 13.59 2.92
N PRO A 356 -38.98 12.82 2.71
CA PRO A 356 -39.10 11.44 3.19
C PRO A 356 -38.36 10.42 2.32
N ALA A 357 -37.74 10.85 1.22
CA ALA A 357 -36.94 10.01 0.34
C ALA A 357 -35.52 10.57 0.24
N PRO A 358 -34.74 10.56 1.34
CA PRO A 358 -33.37 11.05 1.32
C PRO A 358 -32.50 10.16 0.43
N ARG A 359 -31.50 10.74 -0.22
CA ARG A 359 -30.50 9.93 -0.93
C ARG A 359 -29.56 9.30 0.09
N LEU A 360 -29.50 7.98 0.11
CA LEU A 360 -28.61 7.21 0.96
C LEU A 360 -27.38 6.78 0.17
N ILE A 361 -26.20 6.96 0.75
CA ILE A 361 -24.92 6.49 0.20
C ILE A 361 -24.22 5.69 1.29
N GLU A 362 -24.15 4.37 1.13
CA GLU A 362 -23.27 3.50 1.90
C GLU A 362 -21.81 3.95 1.76
N SER A 363 -21.08 3.94 2.88
CA SER A 363 -19.66 4.32 2.95
C SER A 363 -18.75 3.47 2.06
N GLU A 364 -19.20 2.28 1.67
CA GLU A 364 -18.45 1.32 0.86
C GLU A 364 -18.85 1.32 -0.64
N HIS A 365 -19.70 2.26 -1.10
CA HIS A 365 -20.12 2.32 -2.51
C HIS A 365 -18.92 2.45 -3.47
N ASP A 366 -19.08 1.85 -4.66
CA ASP A 366 -18.13 1.99 -5.75
C ASP A 366 -18.31 3.36 -6.45
N VAL A 367 -17.27 3.83 -7.14
CA VAL A 367 -17.25 5.07 -7.92
C VAL A 367 -18.27 5.02 -9.05
N ASP A 368 -18.48 3.87 -9.68
CA ASP A 368 -19.48 3.71 -10.73
C ASP A 368 -20.91 3.97 -10.23
N ASP A 369 -21.21 3.55 -8.99
CA ASP A 369 -22.52 3.80 -8.36
C ASP A 369 -22.72 5.30 -8.07
N LEU A 370 -21.65 6.01 -7.70
CA LEU A 370 -21.68 7.45 -7.51
C LEU A 370 -21.83 8.24 -8.81
N VAL A 371 -21.19 7.78 -9.90
CA VAL A 371 -21.42 8.36 -11.23
C VAL A 371 -22.89 8.17 -11.62
N GLY A 372 -23.46 6.99 -11.36
CA GLY A 372 -24.88 6.72 -11.51
C GLY A 372 -25.75 7.72 -10.74
N ILE A 373 -25.37 8.05 -9.50
CA ILE A 373 -26.03 9.09 -8.68
C ILE A 373 -25.93 10.47 -9.33
N LEU A 374 -24.75 10.87 -9.83
CA LEU A 374 -24.56 12.16 -10.49
C LEU A 374 -25.36 12.30 -11.80
N THR A 375 -25.51 11.20 -12.53
CA THR A 375 -26.25 11.15 -13.80
C THR A 375 -27.76 10.90 -13.65
N SER A 376 -28.24 10.69 -12.43
CA SER A 376 -29.65 10.49 -12.13
C SER A 376 -30.50 11.72 -12.47
N GLN A 377 -31.73 11.48 -12.95
CA GLN A 377 -32.72 12.55 -13.16
C GLN A 377 -33.17 13.20 -11.84
N ASP A 378 -33.05 12.48 -10.70
CA ASP A 378 -33.38 13.01 -9.39
C ASP A 378 -32.17 13.74 -8.78
N GLN A 379 -32.16 15.06 -8.93
CA GLN A 379 -31.08 15.95 -8.49
C GLN A 379 -31.31 16.59 -7.11
N ARG A 380 -32.32 16.14 -6.35
CA ARG A 380 -32.64 16.73 -5.03
C ARG A 380 -31.48 16.66 -4.03
N TYR A 381 -30.58 15.69 -4.17
CA TYR A 381 -29.37 15.58 -3.35
C TYR A 381 -28.39 16.76 -3.52
N LEU A 382 -28.46 17.51 -4.63
CA LEU A 382 -27.66 18.72 -4.82
C LEU A 382 -28.11 19.84 -3.88
N VAL A 383 -29.40 19.86 -3.52
CA VAL A 383 -30.00 20.86 -2.64
C VAL A 383 -30.04 20.36 -1.20
N ASP A 384 -30.59 19.15 -0.97
CA ASP A 384 -30.79 18.58 0.36
C ASP A 384 -29.49 18.03 0.98
N GLY A 385 -28.52 17.65 0.13
CA GLY A 385 -27.43 16.77 0.51
C GLY A 385 -27.83 15.29 0.47
N PHE A 386 -26.95 14.44 0.99
CA PHE A 386 -27.20 13.00 1.11
C PHE A 386 -26.84 12.52 2.52
N ILE A 387 -27.35 11.35 2.87
CA ILE A 387 -27.08 10.70 4.14
C ILE A 387 -26.09 9.57 3.90
N VAL A 388 -25.01 9.56 4.67
CA VAL A 388 -24.02 8.48 4.66
C VAL A 388 -24.48 7.39 5.61
N THR A 389 -24.54 6.16 5.10
CA THR A 389 -24.87 4.98 5.89
C THR A 389 -23.72 3.99 5.95
N ASN A 390 -23.71 3.15 6.97
CA ASN A 390 -22.88 1.95 7.02
C ASN A 390 -23.79 0.80 7.45
N ASN A 391 -23.98 -0.17 6.55
CA ASN A 391 -24.93 -1.27 6.70
C ASN A 391 -26.36 -0.76 7.03
N GLY A 392 -26.78 0.32 6.36
CA GLY A 392 -28.10 0.94 6.53
C GLY A 392 -28.27 1.77 7.81
N ARG A 393 -27.24 1.94 8.64
CA ARG A 393 -27.27 2.82 9.82
C ARG A 393 -26.68 4.19 9.55
N TYR A 394 -27.23 5.24 10.16
CA TYR A 394 -26.73 6.60 10.02
C TYR A 394 -25.28 6.74 10.49
N VAL A 395 -24.43 7.34 9.66
CA VAL A 395 -23.03 7.68 9.98
C VAL A 395 -22.83 9.20 9.97
N GLY A 396 -23.47 9.89 9.02
CA GLY A 396 -23.39 11.35 8.90
C GLY A 396 -24.05 11.88 7.63
N LEU A 397 -23.76 13.14 7.31
CA LEU A 397 -24.28 13.83 6.13
C LEU A 397 -23.17 14.16 5.14
N GLY A 398 -23.54 14.34 3.87
CA GLY A 398 -22.68 14.94 2.85
C GLY A 398 -23.45 15.94 1.98
N THR A 399 -22.71 16.81 1.28
CA THR A 399 -23.30 17.81 0.37
C THR A 399 -23.16 17.38 -1.09
N GLY A 400 -24.06 17.85 -1.95
CA GLY A 400 -23.95 17.59 -3.39
C GLY A 400 -22.63 18.06 -4.00
N GLU A 401 -22.11 19.21 -3.55
CA GLU A 401 -20.80 19.72 -3.97
C GLU A 401 -19.67 18.77 -3.59
N GLN A 402 -19.67 18.24 -2.36
CA GLN A 402 -18.69 17.26 -1.91
C GLN A 402 -18.76 15.97 -2.73
N LEU A 403 -19.96 15.53 -3.09
CA LEU A 403 -20.14 14.36 -3.94
C LEU A 403 -19.51 14.58 -5.33
N VAL A 404 -19.83 15.72 -5.96
CA VAL A 404 -19.25 16.11 -7.26
C VAL A 404 -17.73 16.25 -7.16
N ARG A 405 -17.22 16.91 -6.12
CA ARG A 405 -15.79 17.10 -5.87
C ARG A 405 -15.09 15.77 -5.64
N SER A 406 -15.67 14.87 -4.86
CA SER A 406 -15.07 13.56 -4.56
C SER A 406 -15.04 12.66 -5.80
N VAL A 407 -16.11 12.65 -6.60
CA VAL A 407 -16.09 11.95 -7.91
C VAL A 407 -15.07 12.58 -8.85
N THR A 408 -14.92 13.91 -8.82
CA THR A 408 -13.94 14.63 -9.64
C THR A 408 -12.50 14.37 -9.17
N GLU A 409 -12.24 14.35 -7.87
CA GLU A 409 -10.95 14.05 -7.25
C GLU A 409 -10.55 12.59 -7.49
N VAL A 410 -11.48 11.64 -7.35
CA VAL A 410 -11.22 10.23 -7.69
C VAL A 410 -10.96 10.08 -9.18
N ARG A 411 -11.71 10.78 -10.04
CA ARG A 411 -11.40 10.87 -11.47
C ARG A 411 -10.04 11.52 -11.72
N LEU A 412 -9.63 12.52 -10.94
CA LEU A 412 -8.35 13.21 -11.10
C LEU A 412 -7.16 12.36 -10.60
N GLU A 413 -7.35 11.58 -9.52
CA GLU A 413 -6.37 10.65 -8.95
C GLU A 413 -6.17 9.43 -9.87
N ALA A 414 -7.26 8.90 -10.45
CA ALA A 414 -7.21 7.89 -11.51
C ALA A 414 -6.67 8.42 -12.85
N ALA A 415 -7.01 9.67 -13.23
CA ALA A 415 -6.61 10.26 -14.51
C ALA A 415 -5.20 10.90 -14.50
N ARG A 416 -4.55 11.08 -13.34
CA ARG A 416 -3.26 11.80 -13.31
C ARG A 416 -2.17 11.11 -14.12
N HIS A 417 -2.21 9.78 -14.16
CA HIS A 417 -1.15 8.97 -14.76
C HIS A 417 -1.65 7.75 -15.55
N ALA A 418 -2.97 7.53 -15.67
CA ALA A 418 -3.56 6.47 -16.50
C ALA A 418 -4.32 7.06 -17.70
N ASN A 419 -4.47 6.26 -18.75
CA ASN A 419 -5.26 6.65 -19.92
C ASN A 419 -6.77 6.58 -19.61
N PRO A 420 -7.55 7.64 -19.88
CA PRO A 420 -8.94 7.75 -19.43
C PRO A 420 -9.91 6.76 -20.11
N LEU A 421 -9.55 6.21 -21.27
CA LEU A 421 -10.42 5.31 -22.04
C LEU A 421 -10.22 3.84 -21.65
N THR A 422 -9.00 3.48 -21.31
CA THR A 422 -8.61 2.07 -21.07
C THR A 422 -8.24 1.78 -19.62
N PHE A 423 -8.03 2.83 -18.82
CA PHE A 423 -7.50 2.77 -17.47
C PHE A 423 -6.14 2.07 -17.36
N LEU A 424 -5.42 1.92 -18.46
CA LEU A 424 -4.05 1.43 -18.45
C LEU A 424 -3.09 2.54 -18.03
N PRO A 425 -1.94 2.20 -17.42
CA PRO A 425 -0.87 3.15 -17.15
C PRO A 425 -0.49 4.00 -18.38
N GLY A 426 -0.40 5.31 -18.20
CA GLY A 426 -0.03 6.27 -19.24
C GLY A 426 1.49 6.52 -19.30
N ASN A 427 1.89 7.64 -19.92
CA ASN A 427 3.30 7.92 -20.22
C ASN A 427 4.23 7.94 -19.00
N ILE A 428 3.81 8.55 -17.90
CA ILE A 428 4.67 8.68 -16.71
C ILE A 428 4.98 7.30 -16.10
N PRO A 429 3.98 6.45 -15.76
CA PRO A 429 4.29 5.13 -15.22
C PRO A 429 4.95 4.17 -16.22
N ILE A 430 4.71 4.33 -17.53
CA ILE A 430 5.46 3.61 -18.57
C ILE A 430 6.95 3.92 -18.43
N SER A 431 7.33 5.20 -18.46
CA SER A 431 8.73 5.62 -18.37
C SER A 431 9.38 5.21 -17.05
N GLU A 432 8.70 5.40 -15.92
CA GLU A 432 9.20 4.97 -14.62
C GLU A 432 9.47 3.47 -14.55
N HIS A 433 8.61 2.64 -15.17
CA HIS A 433 8.85 1.20 -15.19
C HIS A 433 10.01 0.82 -16.10
N ILE A 434 10.17 1.45 -17.27
CA ILE A 434 11.33 1.25 -18.15
C ILE A 434 12.62 1.63 -17.41
N ASP A 435 12.66 2.77 -16.74
CA ASP A 435 13.84 3.19 -15.98
C ASP A 435 14.17 2.21 -14.86
N ARG A 436 13.16 1.62 -14.19
CA ARG A 436 13.39 0.53 -13.21
C ARG A 436 13.98 -0.72 -13.86
N LEU A 437 13.51 -1.12 -15.05
CA LEU A 437 14.06 -2.26 -15.79
C LEU A 437 15.53 -2.01 -16.17
N LEU A 438 15.85 -0.81 -16.63
CA LEU A 438 17.21 -0.41 -16.98
C LEU A 438 18.13 -0.35 -15.76
N GLN A 439 17.69 0.25 -14.65
CA GLN A 439 18.46 0.34 -13.39
C GLN A 439 18.68 -1.04 -12.76
N GLY A 440 17.67 -1.91 -12.82
CA GLY A 440 17.78 -3.31 -12.37
C GLY A 440 18.70 -4.16 -13.25
N GLY A 441 19.09 -3.65 -14.43
CA GLY A 441 19.91 -4.38 -15.39
C GLY A 441 19.19 -5.59 -15.99
N ALA A 442 17.85 -5.61 -15.94
CA ALA A 442 17.02 -6.68 -16.46
C ALA A 442 17.03 -6.65 -18.00
N GLU A 443 17.06 -7.83 -18.62
CA GLU A 443 16.73 -7.95 -20.04
C GLU A 443 15.20 -7.99 -20.19
N PHE A 444 14.69 -7.19 -21.12
CA PHE A 444 13.26 -7.14 -21.41
C PHE A 444 13.01 -6.87 -22.89
N VAL A 445 11.78 -7.10 -23.33
CA VAL A 445 11.35 -6.78 -24.69
C VAL A 445 10.36 -5.64 -24.63
N ALA A 446 10.69 -4.53 -25.28
CA ALA A 446 9.80 -3.40 -25.45
C ALA A 446 9.01 -3.58 -26.76
N CYS A 447 7.70 -3.74 -26.62
CA CYS A 447 6.77 -3.86 -27.74
C CYS A 447 5.89 -2.61 -27.82
N TYR A 448 5.82 -2.00 -29.00
CA TYR A 448 4.85 -0.97 -29.32
C TYR A 448 3.80 -1.54 -30.26
N ALA A 449 2.56 -1.51 -29.83
CA ALA A 449 1.42 -2.01 -30.58
C ALA A 449 0.54 -0.85 -31.07
N ASP A 450 0.08 -0.95 -32.31
CA ASP A 450 -0.68 0.11 -32.97
C ASP A 450 -1.64 -0.48 -34.01
N LEU A 451 -2.82 0.13 -34.11
CA LEU A 451 -3.89 -0.29 -35.01
C LEU A 451 -3.58 0.07 -36.47
N ASN A 452 -3.84 -0.88 -37.35
CA ASN A 452 -3.79 -0.67 -38.79
C ASN A 452 -5.12 -0.07 -39.27
N SER A 453 -5.04 0.94 -40.15
CA SER A 453 -6.21 1.59 -40.77
C SER A 453 -7.24 2.17 -39.78
N PHE A 454 -6.82 2.56 -38.57
CA PHE A 454 -7.73 3.02 -37.52
C PHE A 454 -8.44 4.34 -37.82
N LYS A 455 -7.73 5.32 -38.39
CA LYS A 455 -8.35 6.60 -38.76
C LYS A 455 -9.50 6.44 -39.77
N PRO A 456 -9.32 5.75 -40.91
CA PRO A 456 -10.43 5.43 -41.82
C PRO A 456 -11.60 4.73 -41.14
N PHE A 457 -11.34 3.81 -40.21
CA PHE A 457 -12.38 3.15 -39.41
C PHE A 457 -13.18 4.15 -38.55
N ASN A 458 -12.49 5.04 -37.83
CA ASN A 458 -13.13 6.07 -37.00
C ASN A 458 -13.93 7.07 -37.83
N ASP A 459 -13.40 7.49 -38.98
CA ASP A 459 -14.06 8.46 -39.86
C ASP A 459 -15.34 7.85 -40.47
N HIS A 460 -15.34 6.53 -40.73
CA HIS A 460 -16.50 5.81 -41.28
C HIS A 460 -17.56 5.46 -40.23
N TYR A 461 -17.15 4.98 -39.05
CA TYR A 461 -18.05 4.42 -38.03
C TYR A 461 -18.28 5.32 -36.81
N GLY A 462 -17.56 6.44 -36.71
CA GLY A 462 -17.62 7.39 -35.61
C GLY A 462 -16.78 6.98 -34.39
N TYR A 463 -16.46 7.99 -33.58
CA TYR A 463 -15.58 7.86 -32.42
C TYR A 463 -16.05 6.84 -31.37
N TRP A 464 -17.35 6.64 -31.19
CA TRP A 464 -17.85 5.69 -30.20
C TRP A 464 -17.44 4.24 -30.50
N ARG A 465 -17.53 3.81 -31.77
CA ARG A 465 -17.01 2.49 -32.20
C ARG A 465 -15.48 2.46 -32.21
N GLY A 466 -14.84 3.59 -32.51
CA GLY A 466 -13.40 3.75 -32.36
C GLY A 466 -12.89 3.47 -30.95
N ASP A 467 -13.58 4.04 -29.96
CA ASP A 467 -13.29 3.83 -28.54
C ASP A 467 -13.48 2.36 -28.12
N GLU A 468 -14.49 1.67 -28.67
CA GLU A 468 -14.66 0.23 -28.48
C GLU A 468 -13.49 -0.58 -29.07
N MET A 469 -12.96 -0.18 -30.22
CA MET A 469 -11.79 -0.82 -30.83
C MET A 469 -10.54 -0.65 -29.96
N ILE A 470 -10.30 0.55 -29.42
CA ILE A 470 -9.18 0.80 -28.50
C ILE A 470 -9.35 -0.03 -27.21
N ARG A 471 -10.55 -0.07 -26.62
CA ARG A 471 -10.85 -0.91 -25.45
C ARG A 471 -10.64 -2.40 -25.73
N LEU A 472 -10.94 -2.85 -26.95
CA LEU A 472 -10.68 -4.23 -27.37
C LEU A 472 -9.17 -4.53 -27.40
N VAL A 473 -8.33 -3.64 -27.93
CA VAL A 473 -6.86 -3.81 -27.88
C VAL A 473 -6.39 -3.97 -26.43
N ALA A 474 -6.80 -3.05 -25.55
CA ALA A 474 -6.42 -3.10 -24.14
C ALA A 474 -6.79 -4.45 -23.50
N LYS A 475 -8.02 -4.92 -23.74
CA LYS A 475 -8.52 -6.19 -23.21
C LYS A 475 -7.71 -7.39 -23.70
N VAL A 476 -7.44 -7.47 -25.01
CA VAL A 476 -6.70 -8.59 -25.61
C VAL A 476 -5.25 -8.59 -25.11
N VAL A 477 -4.58 -7.44 -25.11
CA VAL A 477 -3.19 -7.32 -24.65
C VAL A 477 -3.05 -7.76 -23.19
N VAL A 478 -3.91 -7.25 -22.30
CA VAL A 478 -3.89 -7.62 -20.87
C VAL A 478 -4.14 -9.11 -20.66
N ALA A 479 -5.05 -9.73 -21.41
CA ALA A 479 -5.37 -11.15 -21.27
C ALA A 479 -4.19 -12.08 -21.61
N HIS A 480 -3.27 -11.64 -22.47
CA HIS A 480 -2.09 -12.40 -22.89
C HIS A 480 -0.81 -12.06 -22.10
N CYS A 481 -0.84 -11.11 -21.16
CA CYS A 481 0.31 -10.72 -20.37
C CYS A 481 0.26 -11.34 -18.96
N ASP A 482 1.42 -11.73 -18.42
CA ASP A 482 1.51 -12.13 -17.01
C ASP A 482 1.58 -10.87 -16.14
N ALA A 483 0.51 -10.54 -15.41
CA ALA A 483 0.44 -9.33 -14.60
C ALA A 483 1.52 -9.24 -13.48
N GLN A 484 2.22 -10.32 -13.15
CA GLN A 484 3.34 -10.30 -12.21
C GLN A 484 4.68 -9.96 -12.86
N ARG A 485 4.80 -10.13 -14.18
CA ARG A 485 6.08 -10.06 -14.92
C ARG A 485 6.08 -9.02 -16.03
N ASP A 486 4.96 -8.91 -16.72
CA ASP A 486 4.80 -8.10 -17.91
C ASP A 486 4.00 -6.84 -17.57
N PHE A 487 4.33 -5.75 -18.23
CA PHE A 487 3.69 -4.47 -18.04
C PHE A 487 2.97 -4.03 -19.30
N VAL A 488 1.77 -3.50 -19.14
CA VAL A 488 0.95 -2.97 -20.23
C VAL A 488 0.62 -1.52 -19.92
N GLY A 489 0.87 -0.64 -20.88
CA GLY A 489 0.53 0.78 -20.82
C GLY A 489 -0.15 1.25 -22.10
N HIS A 490 -0.84 2.39 -22.00
CA HIS A 490 -1.50 3.06 -23.11
C HIS A 490 -1.04 4.52 -23.17
N VAL A 491 -0.26 4.83 -24.21
CA VAL A 491 0.34 6.16 -24.43
C VAL A 491 -0.73 7.18 -24.82
N GLY A 492 -1.53 6.86 -25.84
CA GLY A 492 -2.66 7.67 -26.31
C GLY A 492 -3.12 7.24 -27.70
N GLY A 493 -4.39 7.55 -28.04
CA GLY A 493 -4.96 7.15 -29.34
C GLY A 493 -4.99 5.63 -29.50
N ASP A 494 -4.29 5.12 -30.51
CA ASP A 494 -4.11 3.71 -30.82
C ASP A 494 -2.73 3.15 -30.40
N ASP A 495 -1.91 3.92 -29.67
CA ASP A 495 -0.56 3.53 -29.25
C ASP A 495 -0.53 2.82 -27.87
N PHE A 496 -0.15 1.56 -27.87
CA PHE A 496 0.04 0.73 -26.67
C PHE A 496 1.50 0.31 -26.49
N VAL A 497 1.92 0.18 -25.23
CA VAL A 497 3.25 -0.28 -24.85
C VAL A 497 3.12 -1.54 -24.03
N ILE A 498 3.89 -2.57 -24.39
CA ILE A 498 3.99 -3.83 -23.65
C ILE A 498 5.46 -4.07 -23.35
N LEU A 499 5.79 -4.27 -22.08
CA LEU A 499 7.15 -4.58 -21.65
C LEU A 499 7.14 -6.01 -21.12
N PHE A 500 7.74 -6.93 -21.88
CA PHE A 500 7.80 -8.34 -21.51
C PHE A 500 9.09 -8.66 -20.77
N GLN A 501 8.95 -9.31 -19.62
CA GLN A 501 10.01 -10.08 -18.98
C GLN A 501 9.78 -11.59 -19.10
N SER A 502 8.59 -11.99 -19.54
CA SER A 502 8.26 -13.38 -19.88
C SER A 502 9.08 -13.87 -21.07
N SER A 503 9.65 -15.08 -20.97
CA SER A 503 10.47 -15.67 -22.03
C SER A 503 9.66 -16.06 -23.28
N ASP A 504 8.35 -16.30 -23.12
CA ASP A 504 7.41 -16.62 -24.20
C ASP A 504 6.71 -15.38 -24.80
N TRP A 505 7.35 -14.21 -24.72
CA TRP A 505 6.83 -12.94 -25.24
C TRP A 505 6.45 -12.98 -26.72
N GLN A 506 7.22 -13.67 -27.57
CA GLN A 506 6.98 -13.70 -29.02
C GLN A 506 5.69 -14.47 -29.35
N PRO A 507 5.49 -15.72 -28.89
CA PRO A 507 4.20 -16.39 -29.01
C PRO A 507 3.03 -15.62 -28.41
N ARG A 508 3.23 -14.83 -27.34
CA ARG A 508 2.18 -13.95 -26.78
C ARG A 508 1.81 -12.84 -27.75
N CYS A 509 2.79 -12.16 -28.34
CA CYS A 509 2.54 -11.11 -29.35
C CYS A 509 1.77 -11.66 -30.56
N GLU A 510 2.16 -12.83 -31.06
CA GLU A 510 1.46 -13.51 -32.18
C GLU A 510 -0.01 -13.80 -31.82
N ARG A 511 -0.27 -14.36 -30.62
CA ARG A 511 -1.63 -14.60 -30.13
C ARG A 511 -2.45 -13.31 -29.96
N ILE A 512 -1.84 -12.24 -29.48
CA ILE A 512 -2.49 -10.92 -29.36
C ILE A 512 -2.97 -10.44 -30.73
N VAL A 513 -2.10 -10.50 -31.75
CA VAL A 513 -2.45 -10.07 -33.10
C VAL A 513 -3.57 -10.92 -33.70
N ASP A 514 -3.47 -12.25 -33.57
CA ASP A 514 -4.46 -13.18 -34.13
C ASP A 514 -5.83 -13.05 -33.44
N GLU A 515 -5.85 -12.99 -32.11
CA GLU A 515 -7.10 -12.82 -31.35
C GLU A 515 -7.73 -11.46 -31.61
N PHE A 516 -6.93 -10.39 -31.63
CA PHE A 516 -7.45 -9.06 -31.96
C PHE A 516 -8.05 -9.05 -33.37
N LYS A 517 -7.37 -9.63 -34.36
CA LYS A 517 -7.87 -9.71 -35.74
C LYS A 517 -9.22 -10.43 -35.83
N LEU A 518 -9.41 -11.50 -35.06
CA LEU A 518 -10.68 -12.23 -35.01
C LEU A 518 -11.80 -11.42 -34.35
N LEU A 519 -11.52 -10.81 -33.20
CA LEU A 519 -12.51 -10.08 -32.42
C LEU A 519 -12.88 -8.73 -33.06
N ALA A 520 -11.92 -8.04 -33.70
CA ALA A 520 -12.15 -6.75 -34.33
C ALA A 520 -13.23 -6.80 -35.42
N LEU A 521 -13.40 -7.95 -36.09
CA LEU A 521 -14.43 -8.15 -37.11
C LEU A 521 -15.86 -7.91 -36.58
N SER A 522 -16.13 -8.12 -35.29
CA SER A 522 -17.46 -7.87 -34.73
C SER A 522 -17.82 -6.38 -34.66
N LEU A 523 -16.83 -5.49 -34.80
CA LEU A 523 -17.02 -4.04 -34.82
C LEU A 523 -17.32 -3.51 -36.24
N PHE A 524 -17.15 -4.35 -37.26
CA PHE A 524 -17.52 -4.06 -38.65
C PHE A 524 -18.94 -4.55 -38.95
N ASP A 525 -19.66 -3.81 -39.80
CA ASP A 525 -20.95 -4.28 -40.29
C ASP A 525 -20.81 -5.51 -41.22
N ASP A 526 -21.93 -6.13 -41.57
CA ASP A 526 -21.93 -7.35 -42.39
C ASP A 526 -21.37 -7.12 -43.81
N ALA A 527 -21.57 -5.92 -44.37
CA ALA A 527 -21.10 -5.59 -45.72
C ALA A 527 -19.56 -5.47 -45.74
N ALA A 528 -19.00 -4.73 -44.80
CA ALA A 528 -17.55 -4.60 -44.64
C ALA A 528 -16.87 -5.94 -44.34
N ARG A 529 -17.51 -6.79 -43.52
CA ARG A 529 -17.00 -8.15 -43.24
C ARG A 529 -16.94 -9.04 -44.48
N GLN A 530 -17.93 -8.98 -45.36
CA GLN A 530 -17.95 -9.75 -46.61
C GLN A 530 -16.89 -9.25 -47.61
N LEU A 531 -16.67 -7.94 -47.66
CA LEU A 531 -15.67 -7.30 -48.52
C LEU A 531 -14.25 -7.39 -47.96
N GLY A 532 -14.09 -7.70 -46.67
CA GLY A 532 -12.81 -7.73 -45.97
C GLY A 532 -12.25 -6.34 -45.65
N GLY A 533 -13.08 -5.29 -45.65
CA GLY A 533 -12.67 -3.91 -45.44
C GLY A 533 -13.76 -2.88 -45.73
N ILE A 534 -13.38 -1.60 -45.71
CA ILE A 534 -14.26 -0.45 -45.97
C ILE A 534 -13.67 0.45 -47.05
N GLU A 535 -14.53 1.14 -47.80
CA GLU A 535 -14.11 2.30 -48.61
C GLU A 535 -14.22 3.57 -47.77
N ALA A 536 -13.13 4.33 -47.69
CA ALA A 536 -13.06 5.57 -46.94
C ALA A 536 -12.07 6.56 -47.58
N GLU A 537 -12.16 7.83 -47.21
CA GLU A 537 -11.21 8.85 -47.65
C GLU A 537 -9.85 8.67 -46.96
N ASP A 538 -8.76 8.80 -47.71
CA ASP A 538 -7.42 8.91 -47.14
C ASP A 538 -7.13 10.34 -46.63
N ARG A 539 -5.88 10.60 -46.22
CA ARG A 539 -5.48 11.92 -45.70
C ARG A 539 -5.57 13.05 -46.72
N ASP A 540 -5.60 12.72 -48.01
CA ASP A 540 -5.68 13.65 -49.13
C ASP A 540 -7.12 13.78 -49.66
N GLY A 541 -8.11 13.17 -48.99
CA GLY A 541 -9.52 13.19 -49.37
C GLY A 541 -9.86 12.23 -50.52
N VAL A 542 -8.98 11.27 -50.84
CA VAL A 542 -9.18 10.33 -51.95
C VAL A 542 -9.81 9.04 -51.41
N MET A 543 -10.92 8.61 -52.01
CA MET A 543 -11.56 7.33 -51.69
C MET A 543 -10.63 6.16 -52.01
N ARG A 544 -10.33 5.34 -51.00
CA ARG A 544 -9.52 4.12 -51.11
C ARG A 544 -10.16 2.99 -50.31
N PHE A 545 -9.86 1.76 -50.72
CA PHE A 545 -10.22 0.57 -49.97
C PHE A 545 -9.22 0.34 -48.84
N PHE A 546 -9.72 0.21 -47.61
CA PHE A 546 -8.95 -0.11 -46.41
C PHE A 546 -9.37 -1.48 -45.87
N PRO A 547 -8.44 -2.42 -45.67
CA PRO A 547 -8.75 -3.71 -45.07
C PRO A 547 -9.32 -3.55 -43.65
N CYS A 548 -10.05 -4.56 -43.17
CA CYS A 548 -10.46 -4.63 -41.76
C CYS A 548 -9.26 -4.43 -40.83
N SER A 549 -9.46 -3.61 -39.80
CA SER A 549 -8.40 -3.22 -38.87
C SER A 549 -7.78 -4.43 -38.20
N THR A 550 -6.45 -4.47 -38.22
CA THR A 550 -5.62 -5.45 -37.51
C THR A 550 -4.65 -4.72 -36.58
N LEU A 551 -3.85 -5.47 -35.82
CA LEU A 551 -2.84 -4.91 -34.93
C LEU A 551 -1.45 -5.17 -35.50
N SER A 552 -0.57 -4.16 -35.46
CA SER A 552 0.85 -4.30 -35.73
C SER A 552 1.63 -4.13 -34.43
N ILE A 553 2.58 -5.02 -34.16
CA ILE A 553 3.46 -4.96 -32.99
C ILE A 553 4.91 -4.85 -33.47
N GLY A 554 5.59 -3.77 -33.09
CA GLY A 554 7.04 -3.65 -33.22
C GLY A 554 7.72 -4.01 -31.91
N ALA A 555 8.61 -4.98 -31.91
CA ALA A 555 9.30 -5.48 -30.73
C ALA A 555 10.81 -5.23 -30.80
N VAL A 556 11.41 -4.78 -29.69
CA VAL A 556 12.85 -4.58 -29.54
C VAL A 556 13.31 -5.27 -28.27
N ARG A 557 14.32 -6.14 -28.39
CA ARG A 557 14.97 -6.71 -27.21
C ARG A 557 16.01 -5.71 -26.68
N ILE A 558 15.85 -5.34 -25.41
CA ILE A 558 16.74 -4.44 -24.71
C ILE A 558 17.69 -5.29 -23.86
N ARG A 559 18.97 -5.30 -24.24
CA ARG A 559 20.04 -5.95 -23.49
C ARG A 559 20.60 -4.99 -22.44
N ARG A 560 21.23 -5.54 -21.40
CA ARG A 560 21.84 -4.74 -20.32
C ARG A 560 22.85 -3.73 -20.88
N GLY A 561 22.69 -2.46 -20.50
CA GLY A 561 23.57 -1.37 -20.90
C GLY A 561 23.40 -0.88 -22.35
N GLN A 562 22.40 -1.38 -23.08
CA GLN A 562 22.11 -0.94 -24.45
C GLN A 562 21.46 0.44 -24.51
N CYS A 563 20.61 0.76 -23.53
CA CYS A 563 19.93 2.05 -23.41
C CYS A 563 20.19 2.66 -22.02
N ALA A 564 20.27 4.00 -21.96
CA ALA A 564 20.51 4.73 -20.73
C ALA A 564 19.22 5.18 -20.01
N ASN A 565 18.12 5.37 -20.74
CA ASN A 565 16.85 5.89 -20.21
C ASN A 565 15.64 5.40 -21.02
N ALA A 566 14.44 5.66 -20.50
CA ALA A 566 13.19 5.30 -21.15
C ALA A 566 12.96 5.92 -22.54
N GLU A 567 13.47 7.13 -22.81
CA GLU A 567 13.29 7.82 -24.10
C GLU A 567 13.98 7.08 -25.25
N GLU A 568 15.19 6.56 -25.01
CA GLU A 568 15.92 5.74 -25.98
C GLU A 568 15.18 4.44 -26.31
N VAL A 569 14.63 3.77 -25.29
CA VAL A 569 13.84 2.54 -25.45
C VAL A 569 12.57 2.82 -26.27
N ALA A 570 11.84 3.89 -25.94
CA ALA A 570 10.65 4.32 -26.67
C ALA A 570 10.96 4.63 -28.14
N THR A 571 12.10 5.30 -28.41
CA THR A 571 12.54 5.63 -29.76
C THR A 571 12.81 4.38 -30.59
N LEU A 572 13.55 3.41 -30.04
CA LEU A 572 13.85 2.14 -30.73
C LEU A 572 12.57 1.35 -31.02
N ALA A 573 11.66 1.26 -30.05
CA ALA A 573 10.41 0.53 -30.21
C ALA A 573 9.46 1.21 -31.21
N ALA A 574 9.41 2.54 -31.23
CA ALA A 574 8.65 3.30 -32.22
C ALA A 574 9.17 3.09 -33.66
N LEU A 575 10.48 2.96 -33.85
CA LEU A 575 11.07 2.60 -35.16
C LEU A 575 10.64 1.19 -35.59
N ALA A 576 10.73 0.21 -34.69
CA ALA A 576 10.28 -1.16 -34.98
C ALA A 576 8.78 -1.22 -35.32
N LYS A 577 7.95 -0.41 -34.63
CA LYS A 577 6.52 -0.27 -34.92
C LYS A 577 6.27 0.28 -36.32
N HIS A 578 6.97 1.34 -36.70
CA HIS A 578 6.83 1.95 -38.02
C HIS A 578 7.18 0.97 -39.15
N ASP A 579 8.23 0.17 -38.96
CA ASP A 579 8.66 -0.83 -39.92
C ASP A 579 7.69 -2.02 -39.99
N ALA A 580 7.09 -2.43 -38.87
CA ALA A 580 6.03 -3.45 -38.84
C ALA A 580 4.84 -3.04 -39.72
N LYS A 581 4.39 -1.78 -39.57
CA LYS A 581 3.30 -1.21 -40.38
C LYS A 581 3.65 -1.17 -41.87
N ARG A 582 4.88 -0.78 -42.23
CA ARG A 582 5.32 -0.75 -43.64
C ARG A 582 5.40 -2.14 -44.26
N ALA A 583 5.82 -3.14 -43.50
CA ALA A 583 5.94 -4.51 -43.97
C ALA A 583 4.58 -5.24 -44.09
N GLY A 584 3.51 -4.67 -43.50
CA GLY A 584 2.22 -5.36 -43.37
C GLY A 584 2.31 -6.61 -42.49
N ALA A 585 3.33 -6.69 -41.64
CA ALA A 585 3.56 -7.82 -40.74
C ALA A 585 2.86 -7.55 -39.40
N GLY A 586 2.17 -8.55 -38.86
CA GLY A 586 1.53 -8.46 -37.55
C GLY A 586 2.53 -8.26 -36.40
N LEU A 587 3.74 -8.84 -36.53
CA LEU A 587 4.85 -8.70 -35.60
C LEU A 587 6.16 -8.48 -36.37
N LEU A 588 6.93 -7.48 -35.96
CA LEU A 588 8.30 -7.26 -36.43
C LEU A 588 9.26 -7.17 -35.24
N VAL A 589 10.40 -7.86 -35.31
CA VAL A 589 11.40 -7.89 -34.24
C VAL A 589 12.69 -7.24 -34.73
N HIS A 590 13.15 -6.20 -34.02
CA HIS A 590 14.44 -5.55 -34.28
C HIS A 590 15.52 -6.08 -33.32
N GLY A 591 16.71 -6.34 -33.87
CA GLY A 591 17.92 -6.65 -33.09
C GLY A 591 18.08 -8.10 -32.61
N ALA A 592 17.58 -9.08 -33.39
CA ALA A 592 17.84 -10.50 -33.18
C ALA A 592 19.34 -10.79 -32.94
#